data_AF-A0A7W8N4T6-F1
#
_entry.id   AF-A0A7W8N4T6-F1
#
_cell.length_a   1.000
_cell.length_b   1.000
_cell.length_c   1.000
_cell.angle_alpha   90.00
_cell.angle_beta   90.00
_cell.angle_gamma   90.00
#
_symmetry.space_group_name_H-M   'P 1'
#
loop_
_entity.id
_entity.type
_entity.pdbx_description
1 polymer ?
#
loop_
_entity_poly.entity_id
_entity_poly.type
_entity_poly.pdbx_seq_one_letter_code
_entity_poly.pdbx_strand_id
1 'polypeptide(L)'
;MFNYRGAMVELGQNNTDAAIPLLISSKGYGLMWNTAALTIFDNRFPLDLKLTSIAGRSIDCYFLYGPAIDGIVRGYRTMTGHAPLLPKWAYGFFQSKDRYVSLDEIREIAKRYHQEHIPLDAMVQDWFWWKTEGDPIFNPNYHDVAQNLEALHKENVHAMISVWGLLDPQSDTYKLLDDKQELVSEAHVYDATNPEARKLYWQHLPGKLLAQGWDAFWLDSAEPEEYWPHMGDAILRSRQIAIGNGAEFTNVFPLAHTFGVQDHWKAQEPGKRVFLLARSAFLGQQRVGATVWSGDVYGIYWGLSRQVPAGLNFALSGSPYWTTDIGGYRPPHDDPLPIPRSRNSMHVGLSSAHSVPSSALTVTGPTTSCGASIKSSPFW
;
A
#
# COMPACT_ATOMS: atom_id res chain seq x y z
N MET A 1 -18.49 -0.34 -4.27
CA MET A 1 -19.42 0.07 -5.35
C MET A 1 -18.62 0.11 -6.64
N PHE A 2 -19.07 -0.53 -7.72
CA PHE A 2 -18.32 -0.56 -8.98
C PHE A 2 -18.67 0.66 -9.87
N ASN A 3 -19.95 0.86 -10.15
CA ASN A 3 -20.43 1.99 -10.96
C ASN A 3 -20.72 3.22 -10.08
N TYR A 4 -20.04 4.33 -10.34
CA TYR A 4 -20.21 5.61 -9.64
C TYR A 4 -21.37 6.48 -10.17
N ARG A 5 -22.14 6.02 -11.16
CA ARG A 5 -23.37 6.72 -11.58
C ARG A 5 -24.40 6.72 -10.44
N GLY A 6 -24.97 7.89 -10.15
CA GLY A 6 -25.88 8.08 -9.02
C GLY A 6 -25.17 8.34 -7.69
N ALA A 7 -23.83 8.39 -7.67
CA ALA A 7 -23.06 8.58 -6.46
C ALA A 7 -22.41 9.97 -6.40
N MET A 8 -22.10 10.36 -5.18
CA MET A 8 -21.18 11.44 -4.85
C MET A 8 -20.01 10.82 -4.09
N VAL A 9 -18.80 11.17 -4.47
CA VAL A 9 -17.56 10.61 -3.93
C VAL A 9 -16.61 11.75 -3.60
N GLU A 10 -16.07 11.73 -2.40
CA GLU A 10 -14.94 12.57 -2.03
C GLU A 10 -13.65 11.88 -2.48
N LEU A 11 -12.82 12.61 -3.21
CA LEU A 11 -11.49 12.19 -3.66
C LEU A 11 -10.47 12.84 -2.72
N GLY A 12 -10.29 12.21 -1.55
CA GLY A 12 -9.26 12.48 -0.54
C GLY A 12 -8.47 11.20 -0.23
N GLN A 13 -7.21 11.35 0.20
CA GLN A 13 -6.40 10.20 0.63
C GLN A 13 -6.65 9.90 2.10
N ASN A 14 -7.22 8.72 2.36
CA ASN A 14 -7.61 8.29 3.70
C ASN A 14 -7.29 6.80 3.89
N ASN A 15 -7.17 6.34 5.14
CA ASN A 15 -7.07 4.90 5.35
C ASN A 15 -8.32 4.25 4.74
N THR A 16 -8.12 3.25 3.89
CA THR A 16 -9.14 2.58 3.05
C THR A 16 -9.67 3.36 1.82
N ASP A 17 -9.27 4.62 1.60
CA ASP A 17 -9.63 5.41 0.42
C ASP A 17 -8.39 5.89 -0.37
N ALA A 18 -8.27 5.46 -1.63
CA ALA A 18 -7.26 5.96 -2.57
C ALA A 18 -7.90 6.84 -3.65
N ALA A 19 -7.61 8.13 -3.62
CA ALA A 19 -8.15 9.12 -4.54
C ALA A 19 -7.37 9.16 -5.86
N ILE A 20 -7.84 8.44 -6.88
CA ILE A 20 -7.28 8.51 -8.24
C ILE A 20 -8.33 9.15 -9.17
N PRO A 21 -8.21 10.45 -9.50
CA PRO A 21 -9.19 11.20 -10.30
C PRO A 21 -9.14 10.84 -11.81
N LEU A 22 -9.33 9.57 -12.14
CA LEU A 22 -9.50 9.04 -13.50
C LEU A 22 -10.87 8.35 -13.62
N LEU A 23 -11.78 8.99 -14.34
CA LEU A 23 -13.09 8.39 -14.66
C LEU A 23 -12.99 7.62 -15.97
N ILE A 24 -13.58 6.42 -16.02
CA ILE A 24 -13.82 5.68 -17.26
C ILE A 24 -15.32 5.55 -17.50
N SER A 25 -15.75 5.89 -18.72
CA SER A 25 -17.14 5.82 -19.17
C SER A 25 -17.35 4.64 -20.12
N SER A 26 -18.47 3.93 -19.95
CA SER A 26 -18.91 2.90 -20.90
C SER A 26 -19.24 3.44 -22.30
N LYS A 27 -19.26 4.77 -22.48
CA LYS A 27 -19.38 5.43 -23.78
C LYS A 27 -18.05 5.47 -24.57
N GLY A 28 -16.99 4.83 -24.09
CA GLY A 28 -15.71 4.73 -24.80
C GLY A 28 -14.79 5.94 -24.62
N TYR A 29 -14.88 6.62 -23.48
CA TYR A 29 -13.97 7.70 -23.12
C TYR A 29 -13.59 7.68 -21.64
N GLY A 30 -12.42 8.22 -21.32
CA GLY A 30 -11.98 8.54 -19.97
C GLY A 30 -11.86 10.05 -19.77
N LEU A 31 -11.98 10.49 -18.52
CA LEU A 31 -11.74 11.86 -18.10
C LEU A 31 -10.74 11.81 -16.95
N MET A 32 -9.51 12.27 -17.20
CA MET A 32 -8.51 12.48 -16.14
C MET A 32 -8.66 13.91 -15.64
N TRP A 33 -9.05 14.07 -14.38
CA TRP A 33 -9.13 15.35 -13.71
C TRP A 33 -7.77 15.66 -13.07
N ASN A 34 -6.97 16.48 -13.76
CA ASN A 34 -5.54 16.64 -13.46
C ASN A 34 -5.31 17.68 -12.36
N THR A 35 -5.68 17.32 -11.14
CA THR A 35 -5.40 18.10 -9.93
C THR A 35 -5.14 17.18 -8.76
N ALA A 36 -4.22 17.58 -7.89
CA ALA A 36 -3.95 16.90 -6.63
C ALA A 36 -4.78 17.45 -5.46
N ALA A 37 -5.60 18.49 -5.68
CA ALA A 37 -6.50 19.00 -4.66
C ALA A 37 -7.61 17.99 -4.33
N LEU A 38 -8.05 18.01 -3.06
CA LEU A 38 -9.24 17.27 -2.66
C LEU A 38 -10.41 17.68 -3.55
N THR A 39 -11.09 16.69 -4.12
CA THR A 39 -12.10 16.91 -5.15
C THR A 39 -13.39 16.16 -4.81
N ILE A 40 -14.51 16.83 -4.93
CA ILE A 40 -15.83 16.21 -4.89
C ILE A 40 -16.24 15.84 -6.32
N PHE A 41 -16.41 14.54 -6.56
CA PHE A 41 -17.07 13.99 -7.75
C PHE A 41 -18.55 13.81 -7.45
N ASP A 42 -19.41 14.48 -8.21
CA ASP A 42 -20.87 14.39 -8.06
C ASP A 42 -21.50 14.01 -9.40
N ASN A 43 -22.03 12.77 -9.44
CA ASN A 43 -22.74 12.19 -10.57
C ASN A 43 -24.10 11.66 -10.12
N ARG A 44 -24.72 12.31 -9.12
CA ARG A 44 -26.02 11.90 -8.55
C ARG A 44 -27.17 12.08 -9.53
N PHE A 45 -27.10 13.12 -10.37
CA PHE A 45 -28.16 13.43 -11.33
C PHE A 45 -27.81 12.90 -12.72
N PRO A 46 -28.71 12.19 -13.41
CA PRO A 46 -28.41 11.54 -14.70
C PRO A 46 -27.92 12.44 -15.83
N LEU A 47 -28.18 13.75 -15.74
CA LEU A 47 -27.87 14.75 -16.78
C LEU A 47 -26.67 15.64 -16.41
N ASP A 48 -26.16 15.53 -15.18
CA ASP A 48 -25.11 16.40 -14.67
C ASP A 48 -23.93 15.59 -14.11
N LEU A 49 -22.72 16.00 -14.48
CA LEU A 49 -21.49 15.57 -13.83
C LEU A 49 -20.75 16.81 -13.34
N LYS A 50 -20.49 16.89 -12.04
CA LYS A 50 -19.75 17.98 -11.42
C LYS A 50 -18.49 17.46 -10.73
N LEU A 51 -17.37 18.10 -11.02
CA LEU A 51 -16.11 17.94 -10.32
C LEU A 51 -15.78 19.28 -9.66
N THR A 52 -15.61 19.30 -8.34
CA THR A 52 -15.29 20.51 -7.58
C THR A 52 -14.08 20.27 -6.72
N SER A 53 -12.98 20.98 -6.98
CA SER A 53 -11.77 20.92 -6.18
C SER A 53 -11.74 22.06 -5.16
N ILE A 54 -11.22 21.80 -3.96
CA ILE A 54 -11.16 22.81 -2.88
C ILE A 54 -10.20 23.96 -3.18
N ALA A 55 -9.20 23.72 -4.05
CA ALA A 55 -8.26 24.70 -4.53
C ALA A 55 -7.79 24.33 -5.94
N GLY A 56 -7.30 25.31 -6.68
CA GLY A 56 -6.74 25.13 -8.01
C GLY A 56 -6.52 26.49 -8.69
N ARG A 57 -5.42 26.59 -9.44
CA ARG A 57 -5.09 27.81 -10.21
C ARG A 57 -5.82 27.88 -11.55
N SER A 58 -6.13 26.72 -12.11
CA SER A 58 -6.84 26.54 -13.37
C SER A 58 -7.54 25.19 -13.39
N ILE A 59 -8.51 25.02 -14.28
CA ILE A 59 -9.06 23.70 -14.61
C ILE A 59 -8.12 23.05 -15.62
N ASP A 60 -7.57 21.89 -15.28
CA ASP A 60 -6.79 21.06 -16.19
C ASP A 60 -7.41 19.65 -16.24
N CYS A 61 -7.81 19.23 -17.44
CA CYS A 61 -8.46 17.95 -17.64
C CYS A 61 -8.10 17.35 -19.01
N TYR A 62 -7.97 16.03 -19.04
CA TYR A 62 -7.62 15.30 -20.25
C TYR A 62 -8.76 14.36 -20.62
N PHE A 63 -9.24 14.51 -21.85
CA PHE A 63 -10.19 13.61 -22.46
C PHE A 63 -9.44 12.50 -23.19
N LEU A 64 -9.71 11.25 -22.81
CA LEU A 64 -9.03 10.08 -23.33
C LEU A 64 -10.03 9.27 -24.17
N TYR A 65 -9.94 9.36 -25.49
CA TYR A 65 -10.77 8.54 -26.37
C TYR A 65 -10.18 7.14 -26.55
N GLY A 66 -11.01 6.13 -26.37
CA GLY A 66 -10.67 4.74 -26.63
C GLY A 66 -11.98 3.95 -26.68
N PRO A 67 -12.49 3.57 -27.87
CA PRO A 67 -13.80 2.91 -27.96
C PRO A 67 -13.85 1.61 -27.15
N ALA A 68 -12.69 1.01 -26.88
CA ALA A 68 -12.49 0.00 -25.83
C ALA A 68 -11.75 0.59 -24.62
N ILE A 69 -12.10 0.11 -23.42
CA ILE A 69 -11.50 0.51 -22.13
C ILE A 69 -9.97 0.38 -22.15
N ASP A 70 -9.43 -0.68 -22.77
CA ASP A 70 -7.99 -0.88 -22.91
C ASP A 70 -7.30 0.26 -23.66
N GLY A 71 -7.99 0.87 -24.62
CA GLY A 71 -7.49 2.05 -25.34
C GLY A 71 -7.38 3.27 -24.43
N ILE A 72 -8.37 3.48 -23.55
CA ILE A 72 -8.38 4.55 -22.56
C ILE A 72 -7.23 4.37 -21.57
N VAL A 73 -7.11 3.19 -20.98
CA VAL A 73 -6.05 2.85 -20.01
C VAL A 73 -4.66 2.93 -20.66
N ARG A 74 -4.52 2.49 -21.92
CA ARG A 74 -3.27 2.64 -22.68
C ARG A 74 -2.92 4.11 -22.91
N GLY A 75 -3.90 4.94 -23.29
CA GLY A 75 -3.71 6.39 -23.44
C GLY A 75 -3.21 7.03 -22.15
N TYR A 76 -3.89 6.74 -21.04
CA TYR A 76 -3.48 7.18 -19.71
C TYR A 76 -2.03 6.76 -19.35
N ARG A 77 -1.70 5.47 -19.52
CA ARG A 77 -0.35 4.95 -19.20
C ARG A 77 0.74 5.50 -20.13
N THR A 78 0.41 5.80 -21.38
CA THR A 78 1.35 6.43 -22.31
C THR A 78 1.73 7.84 -21.85
N MET A 79 0.75 8.59 -21.32
CA MET A 79 0.98 9.94 -20.79
C MET A 79 1.67 9.96 -19.42
N THR A 80 1.30 9.02 -18.54
CA THR A 80 1.68 9.09 -17.12
C THR A 80 2.73 8.08 -16.70
N GLY A 81 3.04 7.08 -17.55
CA GLY A 81 4.04 6.05 -17.32
C GLY A 81 3.46 4.64 -17.32
N HIS A 82 4.23 3.69 -17.85
CA HIS A 82 3.86 2.27 -17.90
C HIS A 82 4.23 1.56 -16.59
N ALA A 83 3.43 0.57 -16.22
CA ALA A 83 3.74 -0.26 -15.06
C ALA A 83 4.98 -1.12 -15.31
N PRO A 84 5.95 -1.13 -14.37
CA PRO A 84 7.10 -2.01 -14.47
C PRO A 84 6.68 -3.46 -14.21
N LEU A 85 7.48 -4.43 -14.65
CA LEU A 85 7.36 -5.79 -14.14
C LEU A 85 7.92 -5.83 -12.72
N LEU A 86 7.21 -6.50 -11.82
CA LEU A 86 7.68 -6.76 -10.46
C LEU A 86 8.80 -7.83 -10.48
N PRO A 87 9.58 -7.99 -9.39
CA PRO A 87 10.41 -9.17 -9.23
C PRO A 87 9.56 -10.46 -9.24
N LYS A 88 10.13 -11.57 -9.69
CA LYS A 88 9.37 -12.82 -9.90
C LYS A 88 8.69 -13.32 -8.62
N TRP A 89 9.39 -13.27 -7.49
CA TRP A 89 8.89 -13.72 -6.18
C TRP A 89 7.67 -12.91 -5.71
N ALA A 90 7.49 -11.68 -6.20
CA ALA A 90 6.34 -10.85 -5.85
C ALA A 90 5.02 -11.37 -6.44
N TYR A 91 5.04 -12.32 -7.36
CA TYR A 91 3.84 -12.99 -7.86
C TYR A 91 3.51 -14.27 -7.07
N GLY A 92 4.28 -14.56 -6.03
CA GLY A 92 4.15 -15.72 -5.16
C GLY A 92 3.31 -15.47 -3.91
N PHE A 93 3.43 -16.37 -2.93
CA PHE A 93 2.66 -16.30 -1.70
C PHE A 93 3.36 -15.49 -0.60
N PHE A 94 2.65 -14.50 -0.03
CA PHE A 94 3.15 -13.63 1.03
C PHE A 94 2.45 -13.97 2.35
N GLN A 95 3.24 -14.27 3.37
CA GLN A 95 2.77 -14.49 4.73
C GLN A 95 3.04 -13.26 5.61
N SER A 96 1.99 -12.71 6.22
CA SER A 96 2.04 -11.56 7.13
C SER A 96 1.19 -11.81 8.39
N LYS A 97 1.27 -10.91 9.37
CA LYS A 97 0.30 -10.70 10.46
C LYS A 97 0.65 -9.40 11.18
N ASP A 98 -0.31 -8.87 11.94
CA ASP A 98 -0.06 -7.88 13.01
C ASP A 98 0.04 -8.62 14.35
N ARG A 99 1.23 -8.92 14.86
CA ARG A 99 2.57 -8.73 14.25
C ARG A 99 3.50 -9.87 14.62
N TYR A 100 4.52 -10.14 13.78
CA TYR A 100 5.66 -10.94 14.22
C TYR A 100 6.55 -10.09 15.13
N VAL A 101 7.03 -10.68 16.23
CA VAL A 101 7.75 -9.94 17.27
C VAL A 101 9.26 -10.13 17.22
N SER A 102 9.76 -11.03 16.37
CA SER A 102 11.19 -11.27 16.12
C SER A 102 11.44 -11.97 14.78
N LEU A 103 12.69 -11.93 14.28
CA LEU A 103 13.12 -12.70 13.11
C LEU A 103 13.16 -14.21 13.37
N ASP A 104 13.36 -14.65 14.62
CA ASP A 104 13.28 -16.06 14.96
C ASP A 104 11.88 -16.61 14.75
N GLU A 105 10.84 -15.86 15.14
CA GLU A 105 9.44 -16.24 14.89
C GLU A 105 9.16 -16.33 13.39
N ILE A 106 9.62 -15.36 12.60
CA ILE A 106 9.51 -15.38 11.14
C ILE A 106 10.16 -16.64 10.55
N ARG A 107 11.39 -16.96 10.98
CA ARG A 107 12.13 -18.13 10.49
C ARG A 107 11.48 -19.45 10.92
N GLU A 108 10.96 -19.54 12.13
CA GLU A 108 10.24 -20.74 12.59
C GLU A 108 9.00 -20.99 11.74
N ILE A 109 8.25 -19.93 11.40
CA ILE A 109 7.07 -20.02 10.54
C ILE A 109 7.47 -20.40 9.11
N ALA A 110 8.49 -19.77 8.52
CA ALA A 110 8.99 -20.11 7.19
C ALA A 110 9.44 -21.59 7.12
N LYS A 111 10.18 -22.05 8.12
CA LYS A 111 10.59 -23.45 8.24
C LYS A 111 9.39 -24.40 8.29
N ARG A 112 8.32 -24.01 9.00
CA ARG A 112 7.07 -24.78 9.06
C ARG A 112 6.42 -24.89 7.68
N TYR A 113 6.29 -23.79 6.94
CA TYR A 113 5.80 -23.80 5.54
C TYR A 113 6.56 -24.84 4.69
N HIS A 114 7.89 -24.86 4.78
CA HIS A 114 8.71 -25.86 4.09
C HIS A 114 8.48 -27.30 4.56
N GLN A 115 8.40 -27.53 5.87
CA GLN A 115 8.11 -28.85 6.46
C GLN A 115 6.74 -29.40 6.01
N GLU A 116 5.80 -28.50 5.75
CA GLU A 116 4.45 -28.84 5.32
C GLU A 116 4.28 -28.91 3.81
N HIS A 117 5.34 -28.64 3.04
CA HIS A 117 5.30 -28.55 1.58
C HIS A 117 4.29 -27.51 1.07
N ILE A 118 4.12 -26.40 1.78
CA ILE A 118 3.28 -25.28 1.36
C ILE A 118 4.19 -24.20 0.73
N PRO A 119 3.90 -23.72 -0.49
CA PRO A 119 4.67 -22.66 -1.13
C PRO A 119 4.68 -21.37 -0.31
N LEU A 120 5.85 -20.74 -0.21
CA LEU A 120 6.07 -19.47 0.46
C LEU A 120 7.17 -18.71 -0.30
N ASP A 121 6.89 -17.46 -0.68
CA ASP A 121 7.83 -16.64 -1.43
C ASP A 121 8.33 -15.43 -0.62
N ALA A 122 7.50 -14.90 0.29
CA ALA A 122 7.87 -13.77 1.13
C ALA A 122 7.25 -13.84 2.54
N MET A 123 8.05 -13.46 3.53
CA MET A 123 7.61 -13.16 4.90
C MET A 123 7.59 -11.65 5.12
N VAL A 124 6.58 -11.16 5.83
CA VAL A 124 6.38 -9.72 6.07
C VAL A 124 6.55 -9.40 7.55
N GLN A 125 7.51 -8.53 7.87
CA GLN A 125 7.66 -7.91 9.17
C GLN A 125 6.79 -6.65 9.26
N ASP A 126 5.78 -6.68 10.11
CA ASP A 126 4.90 -5.54 10.42
C ASP A 126 5.55 -4.54 11.42
N TRP A 127 4.86 -3.45 11.76
CA TRP A 127 5.24 -2.35 12.64
C TRP A 127 5.79 -2.73 14.02
N PHE A 128 6.37 -1.74 14.72
CA PHE A 128 6.99 -1.88 16.05
C PHE A 128 8.15 -2.91 16.11
N TRP A 129 8.86 -3.12 15.00
CA TRP A 129 10.17 -3.80 15.00
C TRP A 129 11.29 -2.86 15.48
N TRP A 130 11.08 -1.55 15.32
CA TRP A 130 12.01 -0.50 15.71
C TRP A 130 12.06 -0.30 17.23
N LYS A 131 13.18 0.26 17.70
CA LYS A 131 13.32 0.82 19.04
C LYS A 131 12.60 2.16 19.16
N THR A 132 12.72 3.00 18.14
CA THR A 132 12.07 4.31 18.01
C THR A 132 11.57 4.44 16.58
N GLU A 133 10.30 4.79 16.39
CA GLU A 133 9.67 4.86 15.07
C GLU A 133 10.38 5.89 14.19
N GLY A 134 10.79 5.48 12.99
CA GLY A 134 11.52 6.33 12.06
C GLY A 134 13.04 6.08 12.01
N ASP A 135 13.61 5.31 12.96
CA ASP A 135 15.02 4.92 12.92
C ASP A 135 15.19 3.44 12.52
N PRO A 136 16.25 3.09 11.75
CA PRO A 136 16.55 1.72 11.35
C PRO A 136 17.27 0.93 12.46
N ILE A 137 16.84 1.14 13.70
CA ILE A 137 17.39 0.50 14.90
C ILE A 137 16.32 -0.44 15.43
N PHE A 138 16.57 -1.73 15.39
CA PHE A 138 15.64 -2.72 15.89
C PHE A 138 15.57 -2.73 17.43
N ASN A 139 14.42 -3.11 17.97
CA ASN A 139 14.28 -3.36 19.40
C ASN A 139 15.00 -4.66 19.83
N PRO A 140 15.15 -4.92 21.15
CA PRO A 140 15.94 -6.05 21.64
C PRO A 140 15.47 -7.45 21.22
N ASN A 141 14.26 -7.60 20.67
CA ASN A 141 13.78 -8.91 20.20
C ASN A 141 14.42 -9.34 18.87
N TYR A 142 15.08 -8.43 18.17
CA TYR A 142 15.72 -8.70 16.89
C TYR A 142 17.24 -8.68 17.07
N HIS A 143 17.87 -9.78 16.71
CA HIS A 143 19.31 -9.95 16.73
C HIS A 143 19.77 -10.53 15.40
N ASP A 144 21.05 -10.32 15.08
CA ASP A 144 21.70 -10.88 13.89
C ASP A 144 20.89 -10.69 12.59
N VAL A 145 20.24 -9.52 12.42
CA VAL A 145 19.25 -9.25 11.36
C VAL A 145 19.75 -9.69 9.97
N ALA A 146 20.95 -9.25 9.57
CA ALA A 146 21.51 -9.61 8.27
C ALA A 146 21.74 -11.12 8.11
N GLN A 147 22.18 -11.82 9.15
CA GLN A 147 22.41 -13.27 9.11
C GLN A 147 21.07 -14.03 9.05
N ASN A 148 20.05 -13.55 9.76
CA ASN A 148 18.71 -14.11 9.75
C ASN A 148 18.01 -13.92 8.39
N LEU A 149 18.21 -12.76 7.75
CA LEU A 149 17.75 -12.52 6.38
C LEU A 149 18.47 -13.44 5.38
N GLU A 150 19.80 -13.57 5.49
CA GLU A 150 20.57 -14.50 4.65
C GLU A 150 20.09 -15.95 4.82
N ALA A 151 19.69 -16.36 6.02
CA ALA A 151 19.12 -17.67 6.27
C ALA A 151 17.77 -17.88 5.56
N LEU A 152 16.88 -16.87 5.55
CA LEU A 152 15.64 -16.91 4.76
C LEU A 152 15.94 -17.01 3.26
N HIS A 153 16.91 -16.25 2.76
CA HIS A 153 17.31 -16.28 1.36
C HIS A 153 17.86 -17.64 0.91
N LYS A 154 18.60 -18.33 1.79
CA LYS A 154 19.08 -19.72 1.53
C LYS A 154 17.92 -20.71 1.36
N GLU A 155 16.76 -20.40 1.90
CA GLU A 155 15.51 -21.18 1.75
C GLU A 155 14.63 -20.67 0.59
N ASN A 156 15.11 -19.68 -0.18
CA ASN A 156 14.39 -18.94 -1.24
C ASN A 156 13.18 -18.14 -0.73
N VAL A 157 13.20 -17.71 0.53
CA VAL A 157 12.16 -16.85 1.12
C VAL A 157 12.67 -15.42 1.17
N HIS A 158 11.90 -14.49 0.60
CA HIS A 158 12.20 -13.05 0.62
C HIS A 158 11.62 -12.41 1.88
N ALA A 159 12.15 -11.25 2.27
CA ALA A 159 11.71 -10.53 3.46
C ALA A 159 11.26 -9.11 3.12
N MET A 160 10.03 -8.77 3.48
CA MET A 160 9.50 -7.40 3.40
C MET A 160 9.37 -6.81 4.80
N ILE A 161 9.68 -5.53 4.97
CA ILE A 161 9.58 -4.82 6.25
C ILE A 161 8.72 -3.57 6.14
N SER A 162 7.89 -3.34 7.15
CA SER A 162 7.10 -2.12 7.30
C SER A 162 7.99 -0.91 7.56
N VAL A 163 7.79 0.15 6.78
CA VAL A 163 8.49 1.44 6.90
C VAL A 163 7.46 2.55 6.71
N TRP A 164 7.37 3.44 7.70
CA TRP A 164 6.36 4.50 7.71
C TRP A 164 6.95 5.83 7.22
N GLY A 165 6.10 6.69 6.67
CA GLY A 165 6.43 8.10 6.44
C GLY A 165 6.26 8.97 7.69
N LEU A 166 5.45 8.49 8.65
CA LEU A 166 5.30 9.02 10.00
C LEU A 166 6.52 8.63 10.84
N LEU A 167 7.05 9.58 11.63
CA LEU A 167 8.27 9.43 12.41
C LEU A 167 8.04 9.95 13.83
N ASP A 168 8.56 9.23 14.83
CA ASP A 168 8.50 9.69 16.22
C ASP A 168 9.46 10.90 16.39
N PRO A 169 9.04 12.00 17.04
CA PRO A 169 9.91 13.15 17.36
C PRO A 169 11.21 12.81 18.09
N GLN A 170 11.25 11.67 18.78
CA GLN A 170 12.44 11.19 19.47
C GLN A 170 13.44 10.50 18.54
N SER A 171 13.04 10.12 17.32
CA SER A 171 13.94 9.49 16.35
C SER A 171 15.00 10.47 15.85
N ASP A 172 16.19 9.95 15.56
CA ASP A 172 17.28 10.75 15.00
C ASP A 172 16.93 11.19 13.56
N THR A 173 16.20 10.35 12.84
CA THR A 173 15.70 10.67 11.49
C THR A 173 14.70 11.82 11.49
N TYR A 174 13.75 11.84 12.44
CA TYR A 174 12.84 12.99 12.60
C TYR A 174 13.62 14.26 12.88
N LYS A 175 14.51 14.26 13.89
CA LYS A 175 15.27 15.46 14.30
C LYS A 175 16.09 16.02 13.15
N LEU A 176 16.71 15.15 12.35
CA LEU A 176 17.46 15.55 11.16
C LEU A 176 16.57 16.26 10.12
N LEU A 177 15.38 15.71 9.87
CA LEU A 177 14.43 16.30 8.92
C LEU A 177 13.86 17.62 9.46
N ASP A 178 13.53 17.68 10.74
CA ASP A 178 13.04 18.88 11.42
C ASP A 178 14.07 20.02 11.41
N ASP A 179 15.33 19.71 11.76
CA ASP A 179 16.46 20.65 11.71
C ASP A 179 16.67 21.24 10.30
N LYS A 180 16.28 20.50 9.26
CA LYS A 180 16.35 20.94 7.86
C LYS A 180 15.05 21.50 7.32
N GLN A 181 13.99 21.57 8.13
CA GLN A 181 12.66 22.00 7.72
C GLN A 181 12.07 21.15 6.58
N GLU A 182 12.34 19.84 6.65
CA GLU A 182 11.98 18.83 5.64
C GLU A 182 10.79 17.96 6.08
N LEU A 183 10.10 18.36 7.16
CA LEU A 183 8.83 17.80 7.59
C LEU A 183 7.65 18.57 6.98
N VAL A 184 6.52 17.90 6.81
CA VAL A 184 5.26 18.59 6.53
C VAL A 184 4.94 19.49 7.73
N SER A 185 4.57 20.75 7.46
CA SER A 185 4.27 21.74 8.51
C SER A 185 3.21 21.21 9.49
N GLU A 186 3.50 21.30 10.79
CA GLU A 186 2.61 20.85 11.89
C GLU A 186 2.21 19.36 11.81
N ALA A 187 3.12 18.54 11.29
CA ALA A 187 2.97 17.10 11.11
C ALA A 187 4.18 16.33 11.63
N HIS A 188 4.03 15.02 11.84
CA HIS A 188 5.17 14.13 12.11
C HIS A 188 5.58 13.30 10.89
N VAL A 189 5.18 13.75 9.70
CA VAL A 189 5.45 13.09 8.42
C VAL A 189 6.46 13.92 7.65
N TYR A 190 7.46 13.27 7.06
CA TYR A 190 8.41 13.97 6.20
C TYR A 190 7.74 14.51 4.93
N ASP A 191 8.19 15.64 4.39
CA ASP A 191 7.60 16.20 3.18
C ASP A 191 8.07 15.47 1.92
N ALA A 192 7.34 14.41 1.54
CA ALA A 192 7.66 13.63 0.35
C ALA A 192 7.67 14.45 -0.94
N THR A 193 7.10 15.66 -0.98
CA THR A 193 7.17 16.52 -2.18
C THR A 193 8.53 17.19 -2.33
N ASN A 194 9.29 17.37 -1.25
CA ASN A 194 10.65 17.90 -1.29
C ASN A 194 11.67 16.82 -1.72
N PRO A 195 12.45 17.03 -2.80
CA PRO A 195 13.51 16.12 -3.18
C PRO A 195 14.58 15.87 -2.10
N GLU A 196 14.92 16.87 -1.28
CA GLU A 196 15.91 16.70 -0.22
C GLU A 196 15.33 15.87 0.94
N ALA A 197 14.09 16.11 1.37
CA ALA A 197 13.41 15.24 2.33
C ALA A 197 13.39 13.76 1.89
N ARG A 198 13.04 13.48 0.62
CA ARG A 198 13.04 12.09 0.08
C ARG A 198 14.43 11.45 0.15
N LYS A 199 15.47 12.22 -0.16
CA LYS A 199 16.86 11.77 -0.09
C LYS A 199 17.29 11.47 1.35
N LEU A 200 16.99 12.38 2.29
CA LEU A 200 17.32 12.21 3.71
C LEU A 200 16.57 11.02 4.31
N TYR A 201 15.27 10.93 4.05
CA TYR A 201 14.43 9.79 4.45
C TYR A 201 15.05 8.47 3.97
N TRP A 202 15.37 8.36 2.67
CA TRP A 202 16.03 7.18 2.11
C TRP A 202 17.35 6.84 2.81
N GLN A 203 18.26 7.81 2.90
CA GLN A 203 19.61 7.61 3.45
C GLN A 203 19.60 7.21 4.93
N HIS A 204 18.59 7.66 5.67
CA HIS A 204 18.54 7.46 7.12
C HIS A 204 17.64 6.31 7.55
N LEU A 205 16.73 5.82 6.69
CA LEU A 205 15.80 4.73 7.04
C LEU A 205 15.75 3.60 5.97
N PRO A 206 14.94 3.63 4.87
CA PRO A 206 14.82 2.48 3.97
C PRO A 206 16.15 2.04 3.34
N GLY A 207 17.03 2.96 2.95
CA GLY A 207 18.31 2.63 2.30
C GLY A 207 19.25 1.83 3.20
N LYS A 208 19.22 2.08 4.51
CA LYS A 208 19.94 1.28 5.51
C LYS A 208 19.34 -0.10 5.70
N LEU A 209 18.01 -0.22 5.67
CA LEU A 209 17.33 -1.52 5.71
C LEU A 209 17.61 -2.33 4.42
N LEU A 210 17.61 -1.69 3.25
CA LEU A 210 17.98 -2.32 1.99
C LEU A 210 19.39 -2.91 2.06
N ALA A 211 20.34 -2.14 2.60
CA ALA A 211 21.73 -2.57 2.77
C ALA A 211 21.91 -3.74 3.76
N GLN A 212 20.94 -3.98 4.65
CA GLN A 212 20.95 -5.13 5.56
C GLN A 212 20.44 -6.44 4.90
N GLY A 213 19.81 -6.35 3.73
CA GLY A 213 19.29 -7.51 2.99
C GLY A 213 17.77 -7.59 2.88
N TRP A 214 17.01 -6.59 3.33
CA TRP A 214 15.55 -6.59 3.11
C TRP A 214 15.22 -6.51 1.60
N ASP A 215 14.17 -7.19 1.17
CA ASP A 215 13.82 -7.38 -0.25
C ASP A 215 12.72 -6.49 -0.76
N ALA A 216 11.98 -5.85 0.15
CA ALA A 216 10.86 -4.99 -0.14
C ALA A 216 10.51 -4.11 1.07
N PHE A 217 9.79 -3.03 0.78
CA PHE A 217 9.24 -2.16 1.80
C PHE A 217 7.72 -2.13 1.73
N TRP A 218 7.11 -2.36 2.89
CA TRP A 218 5.73 -2.04 3.12
C TRP A 218 5.65 -0.59 3.60
N LEU A 219 5.36 0.30 2.66
CA LEU A 219 5.15 1.73 2.85
C LEU A 219 3.75 1.96 3.40
N ASP A 220 3.61 1.72 4.70
CA ASP A 220 2.35 1.89 5.41
C ASP A 220 2.08 3.36 5.75
N SER A 221 0.80 3.66 6.00
CA SER A 221 0.32 5.02 6.22
C SER A 221 0.74 5.98 5.10
N ALA A 222 0.56 5.53 3.86
CA ALA A 222 1.00 6.23 2.65
C ALA A 222 0.02 7.31 2.15
N GLU A 223 -1.06 7.61 2.88
CA GLU A 223 -2.02 8.66 2.55
C GLU A 223 -1.48 10.09 2.59
N PRO A 224 -0.78 10.58 3.64
CA PRO A 224 -0.31 9.94 4.88
C PRO A 224 -1.24 10.05 6.09
N GLU A 225 -1.01 9.20 7.10
CA GLU A 225 -1.66 9.22 8.42
C GLU A 225 -0.84 10.04 9.44
N GLU A 226 -1.48 10.48 10.54
CA GLU A 226 -0.90 11.27 11.64
C GLU A 226 -1.13 10.55 12.97
N TYR A 227 -0.56 10.95 14.13
CA TYR A 227 -0.96 10.38 15.43
C TYR A 227 -2.39 10.74 15.86
N TRP A 228 -3.01 9.90 16.69
CA TRP A 228 -4.33 10.14 17.29
C TRP A 228 -4.30 11.37 18.23
N PRO A 229 -5.34 12.23 18.26
CA PRO A 229 -6.61 12.14 17.52
C PRO A 229 -6.48 12.53 16.06
N HIS A 230 -6.70 11.58 15.15
CA HIS A 230 -6.72 11.84 13.71
C HIS A 230 -7.91 12.77 13.44
N MET A 231 -7.68 14.07 13.26
CA MET A 231 -8.74 15.02 12.90
C MET A 231 -9.01 14.93 11.40
N GLY A 232 -9.51 13.78 10.97
CA GLY A 232 -9.81 13.47 9.58
C GLY A 232 -8.57 13.15 8.75
N ASP A 233 -8.80 12.30 7.79
CA ASP A 233 -7.85 11.95 6.76
C ASP A 233 -7.73 13.08 5.71
N ALA A 234 -6.77 12.99 4.78
CA ALA A 234 -6.31 14.07 3.90
C ALA A 234 -5.54 15.21 4.62
N ILE A 235 -4.58 14.84 5.48
CA ILE A 235 -3.87 15.73 6.41
C ILE A 235 -3.17 16.92 5.73
N LEU A 236 -2.78 16.80 4.46
CA LEU A 236 -2.12 17.88 3.73
C LEU A 236 -3.03 19.07 3.43
N ARG A 237 -4.36 18.91 3.46
CA ARG A 237 -5.34 19.92 3.00
C ARG A 237 -5.17 21.32 3.61
N SER A 238 -4.65 21.40 4.82
CA SER A 238 -4.51 22.63 5.60
C SER A 238 -3.05 22.96 5.94
N ARG A 239 -2.10 22.29 5.30
CA ARG A 239 -0.66 22.38 5.63
C ARG A 239 0.12 22.99 4.46
N GLN A 240 1.23 23.64 4.77
CA GLN A 240 2.20 24.07 3.76
C GLN A 240 3.17 22.91 3.47
N ILE A 241 3.43 22.66 2.18
CA ILE A 241 4.44 21.71 1.71
C ILE A 241 5.40 22.40 0.74
N ALA A 242 6.50 21.75 0.39
CA ALA A 242 7.58 22.30 -0.42
C ALA A 242 7.13 22.76 -1.81
N ILE A 243 6.14 22.07 -2.40
CA ILE A 243 5.59 22.43 -3.71
C ILE A 243 4.43 23.44 -3.66
N GLY A 244 3.98 23.86 -2.47
CA GLY A 244 2.95 24.89 -2.33
C GLY A 244 1.96 24.66 -1.19
N ASN A 245 0.82 25.34 -1.26
CA ASN A 245 -0.26 25.17 -0.29
C ASN A 245 -0.88 23.77 -0.46
N GLY A 246 -0.93 22.99 0.61
CA GLY A 246 -1.42 21.61 0.58
C GLY A 246 -2.91 21.48 0.24
N ALA A 247 -3.70 22.56 0.25
CA ALA A 247 -5.03 22.57 -0.35
C ALA A 247 -5.01 22.30 -1.87
N GLU A 248 -3.96 22.74 -2.58
CA GLU A 248 -3.75 22.47 -4.02
C GLU A 248 -3.19 21.06 -4.28
N PHE A 249 -2.61 20.42 -3.27
CA PHE A 249 -1.82 19.19 -3.39
C PHE A 249 -2.21 18.09 -2.39
N THR A 250 -3.44 18.14 -1.89
CA THR A 250 -3.91 17.30 -0.79
C THR A 250 -3.64 15.80 -1.00
N ASN A 251 -3.77 15.34 -2.24
CA ASN A 251 -3.71 13.93 -2.61
C ASN A 251 -2.34 13.46 -3.15
N VAL A 252 -1.32 14.32 -3.16
CA VAL A 252 -0.05 14.06 -3.89
C VAL A 252 0.89 13.09 -3.17
N PHE A 253 0.77 12.97 -1.84
CA PHE A 253 1.76 12.29 -1.01
C PHE A 253 2.05 10.84 -1.41
N PRO A 254 1.06 9.96 -1.67
CA PRO A 254 1.34 8.55 -1.95
C PRO A 254 2.27 8.38 -3.17
N LEU A 255 2.04 9.17 -4.21
CA LEU A 255 2.89 9.17 -5.40
C LEU A 255 4.29 9.67 -5.07
N ALA A 256 4.40 10.79 -4.36
CA ALA A 256 5.70 11.40 -4.05
C ALA A 256 6.54 10.49 -3.13
N HIS A 257 5.89 9.83 -2.17
CA HIS A 257 6.49 8.88 -1.23
C HIS A 257 7.01 7.64 -1.95
N THR A 258 6.13 6.93 -2.68
CA THR A 258 6.50 5.70 -3.40
C THR A 258 7.54 5.96 -4.50
N PHE A 259 7.43 7.09 -5.22
CA PHE A 259 8.40 7.50 -6.23
C PHE A 259 9.78 7.77 -5.62
N GLY A 260 9.84 8.46 -4.48
CA GLY A 260 11.09 8.70 -3.75
C GLY A 260 11.83 7.43 -3.40
N VAL A 261 11.12 6.49 -2.77
CA VAL A 261 11.68 5.21 -2.37
C VAL A 261 12.16 4.43 -3.59
N GLN A 262 11.38 4.38 -4.67
CA GLN A 262 11.79 3.69 -5.89
C GLN A 262 13.03 4.31 -6.54
N ASP A 263 13.08 5.63 -6.68
CA ASP A 263 14.17 6.30 -7.40
C ASP A 263 15.50 6.13 -6.68
N HIS A 264 15.50 6.27 -5.35
CA HIS A 264 16.70 6.04 -4.56
C HIS A 264 17.06 4.55 -4.46
N TRP A 265 16.09 3.64 -4.43
CA TRP A 265 16.35 2.20 -4.56
C TRP A 265 17.08 1.91 -5.86
N LYS A 266 16.55 2.35 -7.00
CA LYS A 266 17.16 2.08 -8.31
C LYS A 266 18.57 2.66 -8.42
N ALA A 267 18.84 3.77 -7.74
CA ALA A 267 20.18 4.35 -7.69
C ALA A 267 21.14 3.53 -6.81
N GLN A 268 20.66 2.99 -5.67
CA GLN A 268 21.48 2.19 -4.75
C GLN A 268 21.70 0.75 -5.27
N GLU A 269 20.67 0.10 -5.81
CA GLU A 269 20.66 -1.30 -6.25
C GLU A 269 20.03 -1.45 -7.64
N PRO A 270 20.69 -0.98 -8.73
CA PRO A 270 20.12 -0.96 -10.08
C PRO A 270 19.79 -2.35 -10.64
N GLY A 271 20.41 -3.41 -10.10
CA GLY A 271 20.17 -4.80 -10.49
C GLY A 271 18.91 -5.42 -9.87
N LYS A 272 18.31 -4.79 -8.85
CA LYS A 272 17.17 -5.33 -8.10
C LYS A 272 15.89 -4.61 -8.52
N ARG A 273 14.88 -5.36 -8.98
CA ARG A 273 13.56 -4.78 -9.25
C ARG A 273 12.91 -4.34 -7.95
N VAL A 274 12.33 -3.15 -7.97
CA VAL A 274 11.62 -2.57 -6.83
C VAL A 274 10.29 -3.31 -6.63
N PHE A 275 10.03 -3.68 -5.39
CA PHE A 275 8.69 -4.07 -4.93
C PHE A 275 8.36 -3.28 -3.65
N LEU A 276 7.27 -2.53 -3.71
CA LEU A 276 6.70 -1.80 -2.58
C LEU A 276 5.27 -2.28 -2.36
N LEU A 277 4.84 -2.35 -1.11
CA LEU A 277 3.44 -2.45 -0.73
C LEU A 277 3.02 -1.09 -0.17
N ALA A 278 2.04 -0.39 -0.75
CA ALA A 278 1.64 0.97 -0.35
C ALA A 278 0.14 1.08 -0.05
N ARG A 279 -0.26 1.82 0.99
CA ARG A 279 -1.68 1.85 1.41
C ARG A 279 -2.57 2.74 0.55
N SER A 280 -1.94 3.68 -0.14
CA SER A 280 -2.62 4.69 -0.94
C SER A 280 -1.92 4.91 -2.29
N ALA A 281 -2.57 5.65 -3.16
CA ALA A 281 -2.13 5.90 -4.52
C ALA A 281 -2.66 7.21 -5.08
N PHE A 282 -1.91 7.78 -6.01
CA PHE A 282 -2.35 8.93 -6.79
C PHE A 282 -2.04 8.76 -8.29
N LEU A 283 -2.49 9.70 -9.13
CA LEU A 283 -2.28 9.65 -10.58
C LEU A 283 -0.82 9.38 -10.95
N GLY A 284 -0.57 8.40 -11.82
CA GLY A 284 0.77 8.07 -12.31
C GLY A 284 1.52 7.05 -11.46
N GLN A 285 1.00 6.66 -10.28
CA GLN A 285 1.70 5.73 -9.39
C GLN A 285 1.92 4.34 -10.01
N GLN A 286 1.15 3.95 -11.04
CA GLN A 286 1.37 2.68 -11.73
C GLN A 286 2.78 2.54 -12.29
N ARG A 287 3.51 3.63 -12.57
CA ARG A 287 4.91 3.61 -13.04
C ARG A 287 5.93 3.26 -11.95
N VAL A 288 5.47 3.20 -10.71
CA VAL A 288 6.24 2.77 -9.55
C VAL A 288 6.00 1.27 -9.36
N GLY A 289 7.02 0.52 -8.96
CA GLY A 289 6.92 -0.89 -8.57
C GLY A 289 6.15 -1.09 -7.26
N ALA A 290 5.02 -0.42 -7.10
CA ALA A 290 4.17 -0.44 -5.92
C ALA A 290 2.89 -1.25 -6.19
N THR A 291 2.58 -2.18 -5.29
CA THR A 291 1.28 -2.81 -5.16
C THR A 291 0.50 -2.06 -4.11
N VAL A 292 -0.77 -1.75 -4.38
CA VAL A 292 -1.63 -1.05 -3.42
C VAL A 292 -2.56 -2.02 -2.73
N TRP A 293 -2.71 -1.94 -1.41
CA TRP A 293 -3.72 -2.70 -0.70
C TRP A 293 -4.84 -1.82 -0.14
N SER A 294 -5.96 -2.43 0.19
CA SER A 294 -7.20 -1.74 0.58
C SER A 294 -7.21 -1.11 1.97
N GLY A 295 -6.10 -1.14 2.72
CA GLY A 295 -6.03 -0.63 4.09
C GLY A 295 -6.84 -1.44 5.11
N ASP A 296 -7.14 -0.81 6.23
CA ASP A 296 -7.70 -1.38 7.47
C ASP A 296 -9.20 -1.77 7.36
N VAL A 297 -9.54 -2.64 6.42
CA VAL A 297 -10.93 -3.05 6.20
C VAL A 297 -11.41 -4.05 7.26
N TYR A 298 -12.72 -4.06 7.56
CA TYR A 298 -13.28 -5.02 8.49
C TYR A 298 -13.26 -6.46 7.95
N GLY A 299 -12.88 -7.40 8.83
CA GLY A 299 -12.87 -8.85 8.56
C GLY A 299 -14.23 -9.51 8.59
N ILE A 300 -15.16 -9.06 7.73
CA ILE A 300 -16.53 -9.59 7.61
C ILE A 300 -16.94 -9.71 6.14
N TYR A 301 -17.96 -10.53 5.85
CA TYR A 301 -18.48 -10.71 4.48
C TYR A 301 -18.88 -9.41 3.81
N TRP A 302 -19.38 -8.44 4.58
CA TRP A 302 -19.66 -7.11 4.05
C TRP A 302 -18.39 -6.37 3.62
N GLY A 303 -17.30 -6.46 4.39
CA GLY A 303 -15.98 -5.93 4.03
C GLY A 303 -15.46 -6.57 2.75
N LEU A 304 -15.52 -7.91 2.67
CA LEU A 304 -15.18 -8.69 1.47
C LEU A 304 -15.98 -8.24 0.24
N SER A 305 -17.30 -8.07 0.37
CA SER A 305 -18.18 -7.66 -0.73
C SER A 305 -17.81 -6.30 -1.34
N ARG A 306 -17.07 -5.46 -0.60
CA ARG A 306 -16.60 -4.15 -1.06
C ARG A 306 -15.24 -4.20 -1.72
N GLN A 307 -14.43 -5.22 -1.44
CA GLN A 307 -13.08 -5.33 -1.98
C GLN A 307 -13.07 -5.65 -3.48
N VAL A 308 -13.95 -6.55 -3.94
CA VAL A 308 -14.05 -6.89 -5.37
C VAL A 308 -14.31 -5.65 -6.24
N PRO A 309 -15.35 -4.83 -5.99
CA PRO A 309 -15.55 -3.62 -6.78
C PRO A 309 -14.46 -2.57 -6.57
N ALA A 310 -13.83 -2.50 -5.38
CA ALA A 310 -12.72 -1.58 -5.14
C ALA A 310 -11.49 -1.92 -6.01
N GLY A 311 -11.07 -3.19 -6.03
CA GLY A 311 -9.95 -3.65 -6.86
C GLY A 311 -10.22 -3.51 -8.36
N LEU A 312 -11.45 -3.77 -8.81
CA LEU A 312 -11.82 -3.55 -10.22
C LEU A 312 -11.78 -2.07 -10.60
N ASN A 313 -12.28 -1.17 -9.74
CA ASN A 313 -12.18 0.27 -9.97
C ASN A 313 -10.73 0.75 -9.95
N PHE A 314 -9.92 0.25 -9.01
CA PHE A 314 -8.51 0.57 -8.95
C PHE A 314 -7.74 0.14 -10.22
N ALA A 315 -8.04 -1.06 -10.73
CA ALA A 315 -7.49 -1.55 -12.00
C ALA A 315 -7.90 -0.67 -13.19
N LEU A 316 -9.17 -0.24 -13.24
CA LEU A 316 -9.67 0.71 -14.23
C LEU A 316 -9.01 2.09 -14.11
N SER A 317 -8.59 2.51 -12.92
CA SER A 317 -7.81 3.73 -12.70
C SER A 317 -6.38 3.67 -13.25
N GLY A 318 -6.03 2.60 -13.99
CA GLY A 318 -4.78 2.47 -14.72
C GLY A 318 -3.66 1.75 -13.96
N SER A 319 -3.91 1.31 -12.73
CA SER A 319 -2.94 0.62 -11.88
C SER A 319 -3.19 -0.88 -11.81
N PRO A 320 -2.29 -1.74 -12.33
CA PRO A 320 -2.55 -3.18 -12.41
C PRO A 320 -2.24 -3.94 -11.11
N TYR A 321 -1.51 -3.34 -10.18
CA TYR A 321 -1.03 -4.00 -8.97
C TYR A 321 -1.84 -3.58 -7.75
N TRP A 322 -2.74 -4.47 -7.34
CA TRP A 322 -3.65 -4.26 -6.22
C TRP A 322 -3.84 -5.56 -5.45
N THR A 323 -4.07 -5.47 -4.14
CA THR A 323 -4.25 -6.61 -3.23
C THR A 323 -5.11 -6.24 -2.02
N THR A 324 -5.35 -7.20 -1.12
CA THR A 324 -6.09 -7.02 0.14
C THR A 324 -5.50 -7.90 1.22
N ASP A 325 -5.80 -7.59 2.48
CA ASP A 325 -5.66 -8.55 3.57
C ASP A 325 -6.72 -9.65 3.42
N ILE A 326 -6.27 -10.87 3.14
CA ILE A 326 -7.16 -12.04 3.13
C ILE A 326 -7.71 -12.23 4.54
N GLY A 327 -9.03 -12.07 4.66
CA GLY A 327 -9.73 -12.13 5.95
C GLY A 327 -10.03 -10.75 6.57
N GLY A 328 -9.52 -9.66 5.99
CA GLY A 328 -9.61 -8.30 6.53
C GLY A 328 -8.66 -8.03 7.71
N TYR A 329 -8.63 -6.79 8.18
CA TYR A 329 -7.73 -6.31 9.22
C TYR A 329 -8.45 -6.03 10.54
N ARG A 330 -9.48 -5.18 10.53
CA ARG A 330 -10.19 -4.77 11.76
C ARG A 330 -11.21 -5.82 12.19
N PRO A 331 -11.29 -6.18 13.49
CA PRO A 331 -12.38 -6.99 14.01
C PRO A 331 -13.70 -6.20 13.95
N PRO A 332 -14.85 -6.86 13.72
CA PRO A 332 -16.15 -6.18 13.66
C PRO A 332 -16.75 -5.81 15.03
N HIS A 333 -16.16 -6.29 16.13
CA HIS A 333 -16.63 -6.08 17.50
C HIS A 333 -15.44 -5.88 18.46
N ASP A 334 -15.63 -5.05 19.48
CA ASP A 334 -14.62 -4.72 20.49
C ASP A 334 -14.23 -5.91 21.37
N ASP A 335 -15.16 -6.85 21.57
CA ASP A 335 -14.87 -8.13 22.20
C ASP A 335 -14.38 -9.12 21.14
N PRO A 336 -13.16 -9.65 21.27
CA PRO A 336 -12.78 -10.78 20.47
C PRO A 336 -13.78 -11.90 20.77
N LEU A 337 -14.47 -12.39 19.74
CA LEU A 337 -15.03 -13.74 19.77
C LEU A 337 -13.95 -14.65 20.39
N PRO A 338 -14.29 -15.65 21.24
CA PRO A 338 -13.34 -16.55 21.87
C PRO A 338 -12.69 -17.43 20.80
N ILE A 339 -11.80 -16.82 20.04
CA ILE A 339 -11.02 -17.31 18.95
C ILE A 339 -9.60 -17.11 19.45
N PRO A 340 -8.76 -18.15 19.49
CA PRO A 340 -7.39 -18.01 19.96
C PRO A 340 -6.70 -16.86 19.23
N ARG A 341 -5.93 -16.04 19.96
CA ARG A 341 -5.18 -14.85 19.47
C ARG A 341 -4.27 -15.11 18.25
N SER A 342 -4.20 -16.34 17.76
CA SER A 342 -3.42 -16.79 16.60
C SER A 342 -4.11 -16.64 15.25
N ARG A 343 -5.34 -16.09 15.17
CA ARG A 343 -6.09 -15.97 13.90
C ARG A 343 -6.02 -14.63 13.17
N ASN A 344 -5.37 -13.60 13.70
CA ASN A 344 -5.10 -12.37 12.93
C ASN A 344 -3.91 -12.58 12.00
N SER A 345 -3.95 -13.59 11.14
CA SER A 345 -2.95 -13.75 10.09
C SER A 345 -3.40 -12.90 8.90
N MET A 346 -2.73 -11.76 8.69
CA MET A 346 -2.81 -11.02 7.44
C MET A 346 -2.17 -11.89 6.36
N HIS A 347 -2.92 -12.29 5.34
CA HIS A 347 -2.29 -12.86 4.16
C HIS A 347 -2.44 -11.85 3.03
N VAL A 348 -1.33 -11.30 2.56
CA VAL A 348 -1.34 -10.39 1.42
C VAL A 348 -1.39 -11.25 0.17
N GLY A 349 -2.60 -11.56 -0.30
CA GLY A 349 -2.79 -12.38 -1.49
C GLY A 349 -2.71 -11.54 -2.77
N LEU A 350 -1.54 -11.49 -3.42
CA LEU A 350 -1.38 -10.92 -4.76
C LEU A 350 -2.07 -11.81 -5.80
N SER A 351 -3.38 -11.64 -5.98
CA SER A 351 -4.09 -12.16 -7.15
C SER A 351 -4.60 -10.98 -7.97
N SER A 352 -3.85 -10.60 -9.01
CA SER A 352 -4.29 -9.54 -9.92
C SER A 352 -5.44 -10.05 -10.78
N ALA A 353 -6.47 -9.23 -10.91
CA ALA A 353 -7.57 -9.45 -11.84
C ALA A 353 -7.12 -9.19 -13.29
N HIS A 354 -6.30 -10.08 -13.85
CA HIS A 354 -6.30 -10.47 -15.26
C HIS A 354 -5.44 -11.73 -15.43
N SER A 355 -6.14 -12.86 -15.60
CA SER A 355 -5.63 -14.15 -16.08
C SER A 355 -4.43 -14.76 -15.32
N VAL A 356 -4.65 -15.32 -14.12
CA VAL A 356 -4.28 -16.71 -13.73
C VAL A 356 -5.11 -17.08 -12.48
N PRO A 357 -5.91 -18.16 -12.48
CA PRO A 357 -6.53 -18.68 -11.28
C PRO A 357 -5.52 -19.56 -10.55
N SER A 358 -4.91 -19.08 -9.48
CA SER A 358 -4.31 -19.98 -8.49
C SER A 358 -4.83 -19.61 -7.11
N SER A 359 -5.82 -20.39 -6.69
CA SER A 359 -6.32 -20.52 -5.33
C SER A 359 -5.16 -20.67 -4.34
N ALA A 360 -4.91 -19.65 -3.52
CA ALA A 360 -4.16 -19.83 -2.28
C ALA A 360 -5.17 -20.25 -1.20
N LEU A 361 -5.16 -21.53 -0.87
CA LEU A 361 -5.82 -22.08 0.32
C LEU A 361 -5.23 -21.43 1.56
N THR A 362 -6.12 -20.94 2.43
CA THR A 362 -5.81 -20.47 3.78
C THR A 362 -5.28 -21.64 4.61
N VAL A 363 -4.00 -21.61 4.98
CA VAL A 363 -3.48 -22.46 6.06
C VAL A 363 -3.10 -21.53 7.21
N THR A 364 -4.03 -21.35 8.14
CA THR A 364 -3.65 -20.98 9.50
C THR A 364 -2.68 -22.06 9.97
N GLY A 365 -1.43 -21.70 10.32
CA GLY A 365 -0.37 -22.68 10.58
C GLY A 365 -0.87 -23.92 11.35
N PRO A 366 -0.37 -25.12 11.05
CA PRO A 366 -0.99 -26.45 11.20
C PRO A 366 -1.39 -26.92 12.62
N THR A 367 -1.49 -26.02 13.60
CA THR A 367 -2.02 -26.28 14.94
C THR A 367 -3.17 -25.34 15.33
N THR A 368 -3.57 -24.38 14.49
CA THR A 368 -4.60 -23.38 14.84
C THR A 368 -5.97 -23.63 14.21
N SER A 369 -6.11 -24.66 13.38
CA SER A 369 -7.39 -25.25 13.00
C SER A 369 -7.59 -26.58 13.73
N CYS A 370 -8.52 -26.62 14.70
CA CYS A 370 -9.03 -27.88 15.24
C CYS A 370 -9.41 -28.82 14.11
N GLY A 371 -9.03 -30.10 14.23
CA GLY A 371 -9.28 -31.13 13.25
C GLY A 371 -10.74 -31.17 12.80
N ALA A 372 -10.97 -30.82 11.54
CA ALA A 372 -12.18 -31.18 10.82
C ALA A 372 -11.81 -32.35 9.91
N SER A 373 -12.29 -33.55 10.24
CA SER A 373 -12.19 -34.71 9.37
C SER A 373 -12.90 -34.38 8.06
N ILE A 374 -12.17 -34.36 6.95
CA ILE A 374 -12.74 -34.26 5.61
C ILE A 374 -13.38 -35.62 5.30
N LYS A 375 -14.68 -35.77 5.55
CA LYS A 375 -15.49 -36.75 4.82
C LYS A 375 -15.80 -36.13 3.46
N SER A 376 -15.19 -36.71 2.45
CA SER A 376 -15.47 -36.47 1.04
C SER A 376 -16.96 -36.74 0.75
N SER A 377 -17.60 -35.82 0.04
CA SER A 377 -18.83 -36.09 -0.69
C SER A 377 -18.75 -35.29 -1.99
N PRO A 378 -18.82 -35.96 -3.15
CA PRO A 378 -18.63 -35.32 -4.44
C PRO A 378 -19.97 -34.76 -4.91
N PHE A 379 -19.98 -33.50 -5.34
CA PHE A 379 -20.98 -33.05 -6.30
C PHE A 379 -20.30 -32.20 -7.37
N TRP A 380 -20.75 -32.49 -8.59
CA TRP A 380 -20.24 -32.12 -9.90
C TRP A 380 -20.22 -30.63 -10.19
#